data_AF-A0A366M2V1-F1
#
_entry.id   AF-A0A366M2V1-F1
#
_cell.length_a   1.000
_cell.length_b   1.000
_cell.length_c   1.000
_cell.angle_alpha   90.00
_cell.angle_beta   90.00
_cell.angle_gamma   90.00
#
_symmetry.space_group_name_H-M   'P 1'
#
loop_
_entity.id
_entity.type
_entity.pdbx_description
1 polymer ?
#
loop_
_entity_poly.entity_id
_entity_poly.type
_entity_poly.pdbx_seq_one_letter_code
_entity_poly.pdbx_strand_id
1 'polypeptide(L)'
;MTVEDLIRRAKHSVLHLEMRDTYTPQHPAYLDWLAGGTGRYDRTTFKDLVRELAGRGVAMRRARVVSEPLSKEIQWEHMISDENVDAGEKIRWLPRTQAFDLLLPGADFYLVDNRVVAYNFCAGDGTDTGEEVFSSAPDTVAQCLLAFEQVWERATPHADYRPSMK
;
A
#
# COMPACT_ATOMS: atom_id res chain seq x y z
N MET A 1 -18.04 3.09 -9.68
CA MET A 1 -16.63 3.46 -9.87
C MET A 1 -15.91 2.79 -8.74
N THR A 2 -15.01 1.86 -9.06
CA THR A 2 -14.17 1.18 -8.06
C THR A 2 -12.86 1.94 -7.86
N VAL A 3 -12.08 1.58 -6.84
CA VAL A 3 -10.69 2.04 -6.71
C VAL A 3 -9.87 1.69 -7.95
N GLU A 4 -10.04 0.49 -8.52
CA GLU A 4 -9.32 0.08 -9.73
C GLU A 4 -9.66 0.98 -10.94
N ASP A 5 -10.95 1.30 -11.14
CA ASP A 5 -11.39 2.23 -12.19
C ASP A 5 -10.70 3.60 -12.05
N LEU A 6 -10.57 4.08 -10.82
CA LEU A 6 -9.95 5.36 -10.50
C LEU A 6 -8.44 5.34 -10.81
N ILE A 7 -7.74 4.30 -10.35
CA ILE A 7 -6.30 4.11 -10.59
C ILE A 7 -6.01 4.01 -12.09
N ARG A 8 -6.78 3.22 -12.85
CA ARG A 8 -6.59 3.05 -14.29
C ARG A 8 -6.73 4.37 -15.06
N ARG A 9 -7.51 5.32 -14.55
CA ARG A 9 -7.72 6.65 -15.16
C ARG A 9 -6.66 7.69 -14.79
N ALA A 10 -5.78 7.39 -13.84
CA ALA A 10 -4.74 8.30 -13.37
C ALA A 10 -3.88 8.87 -14.51
N LYS A 11 -3.51 10.14 -14.40
CA LYS A 11 -2.75 10.90 -15.40
C LYS A 11 -1.37 11.34 -14.93
N HIS A 12 -1.16 11.45 -13.63
CA HIS A 12 0.05 11.98 -13.03
C HIS A 12 0.58 11.09 -11.91
N SER A 13 -0.29 10.70 -10.97
CA SER A 13 0.17 9.96 -9.79
C SER A 13 -0.89 9.10 -9.14
N VAL A 14 -0.45 8.01 -8.53
CA VAL A 14 -1.23 7.16 -7.64
C VAL A 14 -0.42 6.98 -6.36
N LEU A 15 -0.94 7.47 -5.23
CA LEU A 15 -0.33 7.32 -3.92
C LEU A 15 -1.15 6.32 -3.12
N HIS A 16 -0.51 5.36 -2.45
CA HIS A 16 -1.20 4.36 -1.64
C HIS A 16 -0.59 4.30 -0.25
N LEU A 17 -1.35 4.66 0.78
CA LEU A 17 -0.93 4.55 2.17
C LEU A 17 -1.59 3.35 2.83
N GLU A 18 -0.75 2.44 3.32
CA GLU A 18 -1.13 1.21 4.01
C GLU A 18 -0.61 1.25 5.45
N MET A 19 -1.49 1.09 6.43
CA MET A 19 -1.15 1.28 7.84
C MET A 19 -1.60 0.12 8.72
N ARG A 20 -2.03 -1.00 8.16
CA ARG A 20 -2.46 -2.17 8.92
C ARG A 20 -1.36 -3.21 9.00
N ASP A 21 -1.41 -4.03 10.05
CA ASP A 21 -0.52 -5.18 10.22
C ASP A 21 -1.14 -6.49 9.69
N THR A 22 -2.35 -6.45 9.16
CA THR A 22 -3.13 -7.63 8.72
C THR A 22 -4.19 -7.18 7.71
N TYR A 23 -4.35 -7.89 6.58
CA TYR A 23 -5.21 -7.53 5.44
C TYR A 23 -6.08 -8.69 4.92
N THR A 24 -5.59 -9.91 4.90
CA THR A 24 -6.30 -11.09 4.39
C THR A 24 -5.65 -12.36 4.95
N PRO A 25 -5.84 -12.67 6.24
CA PRO A 25 -5.13 -13.79 6.90
C PRO A 25 -5.49 -15.18 6.33
N GLN A 26 -6.47 -15.25 5.43
CA GLN A 26 -6.97 -16.48 4.80
C GLN A 26 -6.59 -16.59 3.32
N HIS A 27 -5.76 -15.68 2.78
CA HIS A 27 -5.35 -15.74 1.38
C HIS A 27 -4.58 -17.05 1.10
N PRO A 28 -4.93 -17.86 0.09
CA PRO A 28 -4.32 -19.18 -0.14
C PRO A 28 -2.79 -19.13 -0.26
N ALA A 29 -2.25 -18.11 -0.90
CA ALA A 29 -0.80 -17.94 -1.04
C ALA A 29 -0.12 -17.54 0.28
N TYR A 30 -0.79 -16.78 1.13
CA TYR A 30 -0.27 -16.50 2.47
C TYR A 30 -0.24 -17.78 3.31
N LEU A 31 -1.28 -18.61 3.22
CA LEU A 31 -1.33 -19.92 3.89
C LEU A 31 -0.25 -20.88 3.37
N ASP A 32 0.00 -20.91 2.05
CA ASP A 32 1.12 -21.66 1.45
C ASP A 32 2.47 -21.20 2.02
N TRP A 33 2.70 -19.89 2.10
CA TRP A 33 3.93 -19.33 2.68
C TRP A 33 4.12 -19.73 4.14
N LEU A 34 3.05 -19.67 4.94
CA LEU A 34 3.09 -20.12 6.34
C LEU A 34 3.43 -21.60 6.49
N ALA A 35 3.09 -22.42 5.49
CA ALA A 35 3.43 -23.84 5.43
C ALA A 35 4.84 -24.13 4.88
N GLY A 36 5.64 -23.09 4.59
CA GLY A 36 6.98 -23.21 4.02
C GLY A 36 7.01 -23.28 2.49
N GLY A 37 5.88 -23.02 1.83
CA GLY A 37 5.79 -22.88 0.38
C GLY A 37 6.35 -21.54 -0.13
N THR A 38 6.15 -21.28 -1.42
CA THR A 38 6.68 -20.06 -2.06
C THR A 38 5.95 -18.81 -1.61
N GLY A 39 4.66 -18.94 -1.28
CA GLY A 39 3.80 -17.81 -0.99
C GLY A 39 3.42 -16.94 -2.19
N ARG A 40 3.85 -17.31 -3.40
CA ARG A 40 3.60 -16.52 -4.60
C ARG A 40 2.29 -16.98 -5.27
N TYR A 41 1.63 -16.03 -5.93
CA TYR A 41 0.40 -16.27 -6.66
C TYR A 41 0.37 -15.40 -7.92
N ASP A 42 -0.61 -15.64 -8.79
CA ASP A 42 -0.74 -14.85 -10.01
C ASP A 42 -1.17 -13.42 -9.69
N ARG A 43 -0.26 -12.48 -9.94
CA ARG A 43 -0.45 -11.03 -9.79
C ARG A 43 -0.41 -10.30 -11.12
N THR A 44 -0.53 -11.03 -12.24
CA THR A 44 -0.33 -10.48 -13.59
C THR A 44 -1.23 -9.28 -13.85
N THR A 45 -2.52 -9.35 -13.50
CA THR A 45 -3.47 -8.23 -13.67
C THR A 45 -3.00 -6.95 -13.00
N PHE A 46 -2.57 -7.01 -11.74
CA PHE A 46 -2.09 -5.84 -11.02
C PHE A 46 -0.76 -5.34 -11.59
N LYS A 47 0.18 -6.26 -11.90
CA LYS A 47 1.47 -5.90 -12.49
C LYS A 47 1.32 -5.24 -13.86
N ASP A 48 0.37 -5.70 -14.68
CA ASP A 48 0.08 -5.10 -15.97
C ASP A 48 -0.54 -3.72 -15.83
N LEU A 49 -1.41 -3.52 -14.83
CA LEU A 49 -1.89 -2.18 -14.48
C LEU A 49 -0.73 -1.27 -14.08
N VAL A 50 0.16 -1.69 -13.19
CA VAL A 50 1.34 -0.90 -12.77
C VAL A 50 2.23 -0.57 -13.98
N ARG A 51 2.49 -1.54 -14.86
CA ARG A 51 3.26 -1.32 -16.11
C ARG A 51 2.56 -0.35 -17.06
N GLU A 52 1.23 -0.44 -17.19
CA GLU A 52 0.44 0.52 -17.98
C GLU A 52 0.58 1.93 -17.43
N LEU A 53 0.46 2.10 -16.11
CA LEU A 53 0.67 3.39 -15.45
C LEU A 53 2.07 3.94 -15.72
N ALA A 54 3.10 3.11 -15.50
CA ALA A 54 4.48 3.48 -15.73
C ALA A 54 4.74 3.87 -17.21
N GLY A 55 4.19 3.12 -18.16
CA GLY A 55 4.29 3.39 -19.60
C GLY A 55 3.65 4.72 -20.02
N ARG A 56 2.64 5.18 -19.28
CA ARG A 56 2.03 6.51 -19.46
C ARG A 56 2.75 7.62 -18.68
N GLY A 57 3.82 7.31 -17.95
CA GLY A 57 4.54 8.25 -17.09
C GLY A 57 3.84 8.57 -15.77
N VAL A 58 2.86 7.77 -15.35
CA VAL A 58 2.15 7.95 -14.07
C VAL A 58 3.00 7.35 -12.94
N ALA A 59 3.28 8.15 -11.92
CA ALA A 59 4.05 7.70 -10.77
C ALA A 59 3.16 6.97 -9.75
N MET A 60 3.33 5.66 -9.61
CA MET A 60 2.72 4.88 -8.52
C MET A 60 3.68 4.76 -7.34
N ARG A 61 3.25 5.22 -6.16
CA ARG A 61 4.00 5.19 -4.91
C ARG A 61 3.17 4.56 -3.81
N ARG A 62 3.75 3.61 -3.08
CA ARG A 62 3.14 2.97 -1.92
C ARG A 62 4.02 3.15 -0.69
N ALA A 63 3.42 3.62 0.38
CA ALA A 63 4.06 3.72 1.68
C ALA A 63 3.34 2.81 2.68
N ARG A 64 4.10 2.01 3.42
CA ARG A 64 3.59 1.12 4.45
C ARG A 64 4.08 1.57 5.83
N VAL A 65 3.16 1.86 6.73
CA VAL A 65 3.46 2.09 8.16
C VAL A 65 3.26 0.78 8.91
N VAL A 66 4.31 0.24 9.51
CA VAL A 66 4.35 -1.16 9.97
C VAL A 66 4.82 -1.30 11.42
N SER A 67 4.38 -2.36 12.09
CA SER A 67 4.86 -2.72 13.43
C SER A 67 6.17 -3.45 13.29
N GLU A 68 7.09 -3.25 14.23
CA GLU A 68 8.29 -4.08 14.35
C GLU A 68 8.33 -4.76 15.73
N PRO A 69 8.57 -6.08 15.81
CA PRO A 69 8.76 -7.04 14.70
C PRO A 69 7.55 -7.10 13.75
N LEU A 70 7.81 -7.30 12.45
CA LEU A 70 6.74 -7.38 11.45
C LEU A 70 5.79 -8.52 11.78
N SER A 71 4.49 -8.30 11.59
CA SER A 71 3.53 -9.41 11.59
C SER A 71 3.88 -10.39 10.46
N LYS A 72 3.48 -11.66 10.60
CA LYS A 72 3.72 -12.67 9.56
C LYS A 72 3.17 -12.26 8.20
N GLU A 73 2.01 -11.62 8.17
CA GLU A 73 1.42 -11.15 6.93
C GLU A 73 2.22 -10.00 6.31
N ILE A 74 2.72 -9.06 7.10
CA ILE A 74 3.56 -7.99 6.59
C ILE A 74 4.94 -8.51 6.14
N GLN A 75 5.47 -9.57 6.76
CA GLN A 75 6.65 -10.27 6.26
C GLN A 75 6.39 -10.91 4.88
N TRP A 76 5.24 -11.56 4.71
CA TRP A 76 4.83 -12.12 3.43
C TRP A 76 4.63 -11.04 2.37
N GLU A 77 3.91 -9.96 2.70
CA GLU A 77 3.72 -8.79 1.85
C GLU A 77 5.04 -8.13 1.46
N HIS A 78 6.00 -8.05 2.38
CA HIS A 78 7.36 -7.58 2.08
C HIS A 78 8.04 -8.48 1.06
N MET A 79 7.99 -9.79 1.24
CA MET A 79 8.60 -10.75 0.33
C MET A 79 8.04 -10.64 -1.10
N ILE A 80 6.72 -10.55 -1.27
CA ILE A 80 6.08 -10.50 -2.60
C ILE A 80 6.09 -9.11 -3.25
N SER A 81 6.53 -8.07 -2.52
CA SER A 81 6.57 -6.69 -3.03
C SER A 81 7.61 -6.49 -4.13
N ASP A 82 8.58 -7.40 -4.24
CA ASP A 82 9.58 -7.38 -5.31
C ASP A 82 8.94 -7.34 -6.70
N GLU A 83 7.91 -8.14 -6.95
CA GLU A 83 7.23 -8.17 -8.26
C GLU A 83 6.50 -6.87 -8.61
N ASN A 84 6.06 -6.12 -7.59
CA ASN A 84 5.44 -4.81 -7.79
C ASN A 84 6.50 -3.76 -8.14
N VAL A 85 7.64 -3.82 -7.46
CA VAL A 85 8.79 -2.95 -7.76
C VAL A 85 9.30 -3.20 -9.18
N ASP A 86 9.41 -4.47 -9.57
CA ASP A 86 9.79 -4.86 -10.94
C ASP A 86 8.77 -4.38 -12.00
N ALA A 87 7.49 -4.27 -11.63
CA ALA A 87 6.46 -3.72 -12.51
C ALA A 87 6.50 -2.18 -12.63
N GLY A 88 7.20 -1.49 -11.73
CA GLY A 88 7.40 -0.05 -11.74
C GLY A 88 6.81 0.70 -10.53
N GLU A 89 6.19 0.01 -9.56
CA GLU A 89 5.70 0.64 -8.33
C GLU A 89 6.87 1.01 -7.41
N LYS A 90 6.85 2.22 -6.85
CA LYS A 90 7.85 2.61 -5.84
C LYS A 90 7.29 2.32 -4.45
N ILE A 91 7.94 1.45 -3.69
CA ILE A 91 7.48 1.03 -2.36
C ILE A 91 8.46 1.50 -1.28
N ARG A 92 7.93 2.07 -0.19
CA ARG A 92 8.70 2.42 1.01
C ARG A 92 8.02 1.93 2.30
N TRP A 93 8.82 1.72 3.33
CA TRP A 93 8.43 1.12 4.61
C TRP A 93 8.84 2.02 5.77
N LEU A 94 7.90 2.32 6.67
CA LEU A 94 8.13 3.16 7.85
C LEU A 94 7.74 2.39 9.11
N PRO A 95 8.70 2.00 9.97
CA PRO A 95 8.38 1.47 11.29
C PRO A 95 7.56 2.47 12.12
N ARG A 96 6.54 2.00 12.84
CA ARG A 96 5.69 2.86 13.69
C ARG A 96 6.47 3.62 14.76
N THR A 97 7.62 3.10 15.19
CA THR A 97 8.57 3.79 16.09
C THR A 97 9.19 5.05 15.48
N GLN A 98 8.99 5.30 14.18
CA GLN A 98 9.42 6.51 13.45
C GLN A 98 8.24 7.31 12.88
N ALA A 99 7.00 6.86 13.12
CA ALA A 99 5.76 7.49 12.65
C ALA A 99 4.90 8.08 13.80
N PHE A 100 5.31 7.90 15.06
CA PHE A 100 4.48 8.16 16.25
C PHE A 100 4.01 9.62 16.41
N ASP A 101 4.72 10.58 15.82
CA ASP A 101 4.45 12.01 15.83
C ASP A 101 3.73 12.50 14.56
N LEU A 102 3.43 11.60 13.61
CA LEU A 102 2.72 11.94 12.38
C LEU A 102 1.20 11.95 12.60
N LEU A 103 0.52 12.92 11.98
CA LEU A 103 -0.94 12.95 11.91
C LEU A 103 -1.40 12.15 10.70
N LEU A 104 -1.77 10.89 10.95
CA LEU A 104 -2.18 9.94 9.90
C LEU A 104 -3.70 9.79 9.83
N PRO A 105 -4.28 9.63 8.63
CA PRO A 105 -5.69 9.23 8.49
C PRO A 105 -5.98 7.91 9.21
N GLY A 106 -7.20 7.75 9.70
CA GLY A 106 -7.60 6.52 10.41
C GLY A 106 -7.84 5.30 9.51
N ALA A 107 -7.75 5.48 8.19
CA ALA A 107 -7.98 4.45 7.18
C ALA A 107 -6.88 4.48 6.13
N ASP A 108 -6.63 3.33 5.54
CA ASP A 108 -5.80 3.20 4.35
C ASP A 108 -6.47 3.90 3.18
N PHE A 109 -5.68 4.39 2.24
CA PHE A 109 -6.23 5.10 1.10
C PHE A 109 -5.34 5.09 -0.12
N TYR A 110 -6.00 5.20 -1.27
CA TYR A 110 -5.40 5.68 -2.51
C TYR A 110 -5.68 7.17 -2.69
N LEU A 111 -4.69 7.94 -3.13
CA LEU A 111 -4.85 9.31 -3.61
C LEU A 111 -4.40 9.36 -5.07
N VAL A 112 -5.34 9.65 -5.97
CA VAL A 112 -5.11 9.69 -7.41
C VAL A 112 -5.08 11.13 -7.90
N ASP A 113 -4.03 11.45 -8.67
CA ASP A 113 -3.77 12.75 -9.30
C ASP A 113 -3.90 13.96 -8.36
N ASN A 114 -3.63 13.76 -7.06
CA ASN A 114 -3.84 14.77 -6.02
C ASN A 114 -5.24 15.39 -6.06
N ARG A 115 -6.25 14.57 -6.36
CA ARG A 115 -7.62 15.01 -6.66
C ARG A 115 -8.71 14.20 -5.99
N VAL A 116 -8.56 12.90 -5.95
CA VAL A 116 -9.57 12.00 -5.38
C VAL A 116 -8.87 11.05 -4.42
N VAL A 117 -9.31 11.09 -3.16
CA VAL A 117 -8.97 10.07 -2.18
C VAL A 117 -10.03 8.97 -2.25
N ALA A 118 -9.58 7.72 -2.23
CA ALA A 118 -10.41 6.55 -2.09
C ALA A 118 -9.93 5.76 -0.87
N TYR A 119 -10.75 5.72 0.18
CA TYR A 119 -10.49 4.98 1.40
C TYR A 119 -11.01 3.55 1.28
N ASN A 120 -10.26 2.61 1.83
CA ASN A 120 -10.67 1.23 2.00
C ASN A 120 -10.65 0.84 3.47
N PHE A 121 -11.51 -0.10 3.85
CA PHE A 121 -11.69 -0.49 5.24
C PHE A 121 -11.50 -2.00 5.42
N CYS A 122 -10.92 -2.36 6.56
CA CYS A 122 -10.71 -3.73 6.96
C CYS A 122 -11.29 -3.93 8.37
N ALA A 123 -11.93 -5.08 8.58
CA ALA A 123 -12.35 -5.55 9.90
C ALA A 123 -11.15 -5.70 10.84
N GLY A 124 -11.39 -5.87 12.15
CA GLY A 124 -10.33 -5.96 13.16
C GLY A 124 -9.32 -7.08 12.92
N ASP A 125 -9.74 -8.16 12.26
CA ASP A 125 -8.92 -9.30 11.86
C ASP A 125 -8.19 -9.11 10.52
N GLY A 126 -8.31 -7.94 9.92
CA GLY A 126 -7.71 -7.59 8.64
C GLY A 126 -8.64 -7.79 7.44
N THR A 127 -9.70 -8.59 7.54
CA THR A 127 -10.58 -8.90 6.40
C THR A 127 -11.11 -7.63 5.73
N ASP A 128 -10.93 -7.51 4.41
CA ASP A 128 -11.51 -6.42 3.61
C ASP A 128 -13.05 -6.41 3.78
N THR A 129 -13.61 -5.25 4.13
CA THR A 129 -15.07 -5.11 4.29
C THR A 129 -15.78 -4.89 2.95
N GLY A 130 -15.04 -4.62 1.88
CA GLY A 130 -15.56 -4.24 0.57
C GLY A 130 -16.14 -2.82 0.56
N GLU A 131 -15.99 -2.06 1.65
CA GLU A 131 -16.45 -0.68 1.74
C GLU A 131 -15.38 0.26 1.15
N GLU A 132 -15.80 1.08 0.21
CA GLU A 132 -14.98 2.14 -0.39
C GLU A 132 -15.67 3.49 -0.18
N VAL A 133 -14.91 4.49 0.32
CA VAL A 133 -15.39 5.87 0.45
C VAL A 133 -14.51 6.80 -0.37
N PHE A 134 -15.14 7.63 -1.21
CA PHE A 134 -14.43 8.56 -2.10
C PHE A 134 -14.65 10.00 -1.67
N SER A 135 -13.59 10.81 -1.71
CA SER A 135 -13.65 12.25 -1.46
C SER A 135 -12.78 13.03 -2.43
N SER A 136 -13.33 14.13 -2.95
CA SER A 136 -12.61 15.17 -3.70
C SER A 136 -12.63 16.52 -2.99
N ALA A 137 -13.01 16.55 -1.71
CA ALA A 137 -12.98 17.76 -0.92
C ALA A 137 -11.53 18.26 -0.80
N PRO A 138 -11.23 19.55 -1.11
CA PRO A 138 -9.87 20.06 -1.13
C PRO A 138 -9.09 19.84 0.17
N ASP A 139 -9.74 20.05 1.32
CA ASP A 139 -9.10 19.88 2.63
C ASP A 139 -8.76 18.41 2.91
N THR A 140 -9.66 17.49 2.56
CA THR A 140 -9.41 16.04 2.69
C THR A 140 -8.24 15.59 1.81
N VAL A 141 -8.23 16.04 0.55
CA VAL A 141 -7.15 15.73 -0.40
C VAL A 141 -5.82 16.28 0.09
N ALA A 142 -5.79 17.53 0.56
CA ALA A 142 -4.58 18.17 1.07
C ALA A 142 -4.03 17.47 2.32
N GLN A 143 -4.90 17.06 3.24
CA GLN A 143 -4.51 16.33 4.44
C GLN A 143 -3.93 14.94 4.11
N CYS A 144 -4.59 14.18 3.24
CA CYS A 144 -4.08 12.87 2.81
C CYS A 144 -2.76 12.99 2.04
N LEU A 145 -2.62 14.00 1.18
CA LEU A 145 -1.37 14.26 0.48
C LEU A 145 -0.24 14.58 1.47
N LEU A 146 -0.48 15.49 2.42
CA LEU A 146 0.51 15.86 3.43
C LEU A 146 0.94 14.64 4.27
N ALA A 147 -0.02 13.85 4.76
CA ALA A 147 0.25 12.65 5.53
C ALA A 147 1.09 11.64 4.72
N PHE A 148 0.71 11.40 3.46
CA PHE A 148 1.47 10.51 2.58
C PHE A 148 2.92 10.98 2.39
N GLU A 149 3.14 12.25 2.05
CA GLU A 149 4.50 12.76 1.82
C GLU A 149 5.34 12.75 3.10
N GLN A 150 4.76 13.05 4.27
CA GLN A 150 5.46 12.95 5.55
C GLN A 150 5.92 11.52 5.87
N VAL A 151 5.06 10.53 5.59
CA VAL A 151 5.44 9.12 5.69
C VAL A 151 6.53 8.80 4.65
N TRP A 152 6.31 9.19 3.40
CA TRP A 152 7.20 8.87 2.28
C TRP A 152 8.63 9.36 2.50
N GLU A 153 8.80 10.59 2.99
CA GLU A 153 10.11 11.18 3.25
C GLU A 153 10.89 10.48 4.36
N ARG A 154 10.19 9.94 5.38
CA ARG A 154 10.82 9.17 6.48
C ARG A 154 11.02 7.70 6.15
N ALA A 155 10.20 7.15 5.25
CA ALA A 155 10.16 5.73 4.96
C ALA A 155 11.41 5.25 4.18
N THR A 156 11.84 4.03 4.49
CA THR A 156 12.98 3.38 3.83
C THR A 156 12.53 2.72 2.51
N PRO A 157 13.24 2.93 1.38
CA PRO A 157 12.99 2.22 0.13
C PRO A 157 12.97 0.69 0.30
N HIS A 158 12.08 0.01 -0.43
CA HIS A 158 11.92 -1.45 -0.31
C HIS A 158 13.25 -2.22 -0.47
N ALA A 159 14.09 -1.81 -1.43
CA ALA A 159 15.41 -2.43 -1.67
C ALA A 159 16.35 -2.33 -0.46
N ASP A 160 16.18 -1.33 0.40
CA ASP A 160 17.05 -1.04 1.55
C ASP A 160 16.42 -1.46 2.88
N TYR A 161 15.10 -1.66 2.92
CA TYR A 161 14.39 -2.03 4.14
C TYR A 161 14.74 -3.46 4.55
N ARG A 162 15.33 -3.60 5.74
CA ARG A 162 15.71 -4.87 6.37
C ARG A 162 15.02 -4.94 7.73
N PRO A 163 13.80 -5.52 7.81
CA PRO A 163 13.01 -5.53 9.03
C PRO A 163 13.73 -6.29 10.15
N SER A 164 13.64 -5.78 11.37
CA SER A 164 14.25 -6.43 12.53
C SER A 164 13.50 -7.73 12.87
N MET A 165 14.21 -8.87 12.86
CA MET A 165 13.67 -10.19 13.21
C MET A 165 13.66 -10.47 14.74
N LYS A 166 13.41 -9.45 15.59
CA LYS A 166 13.49 -9.62 17.05
C LYS A 166 12.43 -10.58 17.59
#